data_AF-A0A5D2K6U8-F1
#
_entry.id   AF-A0A5D2K6U8-F1
#
_cell.length_a   1.000
_cell.length_b   1.000
_cell.length_c   1.000
_cell.angle_alpha   90.00
_cell.angle_beta   90.00
_cell.angle_gamma   90.00
#
_symmetry.space_group_name_H-M   'P 1'
#
loop_
_entity.id
_entity.type
_entity.pdbx_description
1 polymer ?
#
loop_
_entity_poly.entity_id
_entity_poly.type
_entity_poly.pdbx_seq_one_letter_code
_entity_poly.pdbx_strand_id
1 'polypeptide(L)'
;MYKTNWGIGHSLKDILEAHKGPFTGQGHKGLYEILTTSWHAQLSLNLAMLGSLTIVVAHHMYSMPPYPYLATDYGTQLSLFTHHMWIGGFLIVGAAAHAAIFMVRDYDPTTRCNDLLDRVLRHRDAIISHLNWVCIFLGFHSFGLYIHNDTMSVT
;
A
#
# COMPACT_ATOMS: atom_id res chain seq x y z
N MET A 1 -24.15 -4.53 7.99
CA MET A 1 -22.93 -5.26 7.58
C MET A 1 -22.25 -5.89 8.79
N TYR A 2 -21.81 -5.10 9.78
CA TYR A 2 -21.15 -5.62 10.98
C TYR A 2 -22.13 -5.86 12.14
N LYS A 3 -21.91 -6.95 12.89
CA LYS A 3 -22.72 -7.35 14.04
C LYS A 3 -22.43 -6.44 15.24
N THR A 4 -23.49 -5.98 15.91
CA THR A 4 -23.42 -5.20 17.16
C THR A 4 -24.34 -5.82 18.21
N ASN A 5 -24.76 -5.05 19.22
CA ASN A 5 -25.55 -5.52 20.37
C ASN A 5 -26.90 -6.16 19.99
N TRP A 6 -27.44 -5.87 18.80
CA TRP A 6 -28.75 -6.39 18.36
C TRP A 6 -28.67 -7.69 17.54
N GLY A 7 -27.53 -8.37 17.54
CA GLY A 7 -27.40 -9.72 16.99
C GLY A 7 -27.42 -9.86 15.46
N ILE A 8 -27.81 -8.82 14.72
CA ILE A 8 -27.89 -8.79 13.25
C ILE A 8 -26.56 -8.28 12.66
N GLY A 9 -26.01 -9.01 11.68
CA GLY A 9 -24.78 -8.66 10.96
C GLY A 9 -23.68 -9.71 11.10
N HIS A 10 -22.49 -9.42 10.57
CA HIS A 10 -21.34 -10.31 10.60
C HIS A 10 -20.26 -9.87 11.61
N SER A 11 -19.67 -10.84 12.30
CA SER A 11 -18.44 -10.63 13.07
C SER A 11 -17.26 -10.53 12.12
N LEU A 12 -16.42 -9.50 12.28
CA LEU A 12 -15.21 -9.32 11.48
C LEU A 12 -14.23 -10.50 11.63
N LYS A 13 -14.10 -11.01 12.86
CA LYS A 13 -13.24 -12.16 13.14
C LYS A 13 -13.72 -13.40 12.40
N ASP A 14 -15.03 -13.66 12.43
CA ASP A 14 -15.62 -14.83 11.77
C ASP A 14 -15.45 -14.74 10.25
N ILE A 15 -15.63 -13.54 9.67
CA ILE A 15 -15.39 -13.30 8.25
C ILE A 15 -13.93 -13.62 7.92
N LEU A 16 -12.97 -13.08 8.67
CA LEU A 16 -11.54 -13.28 8.39
C LEU A 16 -11.14 -14.75 8.49
N GLU A 17 -11.56 -15.44 9.56
CA GLU A 17 -11.22 -16.84 9.77
C GLU A 17 -11.91 -17.80 8.79
N ALA A 18 -13.07 -17.43 8.24
CA ALA A 18 -13.73 -18.21 7.19
C ALA A 18 -12.93 -18.22 5.86
N HIS A 19 -12.10 -17.20 5.61
CA HIS A 19 -11.35 -17.07 4.36
C HIS A 19 -9.99 -17.77 4.46
N LYS A 20 -9.98 -19.06 4.12
CA LYS A 20 -8.79 -19.91 4.01
C LYS A 20 -8.81 -20.69 2.70
N GLY A 21 -7.63 -20.94 2.12
CA GLY A 21 -7.50 -21.65 0.85
C GLY A 21 -6.38 -22.68 0.88
N PRO A 22 -6.33 -23.58 -0.13
CA PRO A 22 -5.35 -24.67 -0.18
C PRO A 22 -3.90 -24.16 -0.23
N PHE A 23 -3.69 -22.97 -0.79
CA PHE A 23 -2.37 -22.35 -0.94
C PHE A 23 -1.99 -21.38 0.20
N THR A 24 -2.90 -21.07 1.13
CA THR A 24 -2.70 -19.98 2.11
C THR A 24 -2.68 -20.45 3.56
N GLY A 25 -2.70 -21.77 3.80
CA GLY A 25 -2.57 -22.34 5.14
C GLY A 25 -3.74 -21.93 6.04
N GLN A 26 -3.43 -21.26 7.16
CA GLN A 26 -4.44 -20.76 8.10
C GLN A 26 -5.12 -19.46 7.65
N GLY A 27 -4.82 -18.94 6.45
CA GLY A 27 -5.47 -17.77 5.87
C GLY A 27 -5.33 -16.53 6.76
N HIS A 28 -6.42 -15.80 6.98
CA HIS A 28 -6.42 -14.55 7.76
C HIS A 28 -6.52 -14.75 9.28
N LYS A 29 -6.32 -15.97 9.80
CA LYS A 29 -6.33 -16.23 11.24
C LYS A 29 -5.35 -15.30 11.94
N GLY A 30 -5.77 -14.64 13.02
CA GLY A 30 -4.93 -13.72 13.77
C GLY A 30 -4.94 -12.27 13.26
N LEU A 31 -5.38 -12.00 12.03
CA LEU A 31 -5.33 -10.63 11.49
C LEU A 31 -6.22 -9.66 12.28
N TYR A 32 -7.37 -10.15 12.77
CA TYR A 32 -8.25 -9.39 13.65
C TYR A 32 -7.52 -8.95 14.92
N GLU A 33 -6.80 -9.88 15.55
CA GLU A 33 -6.01 -9.60 16.74
C GLU A 33 -4.90 -8.58 16.45
N ILE A 34 -4.16 -8.70 15.33
CA ILE A 34 -3.12 -7.71 14.95
C ILE A 34 -3.69 -6.30 14.88
N LEU A 35 -4.80 -6.14 14.15
CA LEU A 35 -5.39 -4.84 13.89
C LEU A 35 -6.12 -4.25 15.11
N THR A 36 -6.41 -5.06 16.13
CA THR A 36 -7.06 -4.61 17.36
C THR A 36 -6.09 -4.41 18.52
N THR A 37 -4.92 -5.05 18.50
CA THR A 37 -3.92 -4.90 19.56
C THR A 37 -2.77 -3.96 19.20
N SER A 38 -2.40 -3.82 17.91
CA SER A 38 -1.30 -2.96 17.48
C SER A 38 -1.80 -1.68 16.81
N TRP A 39 -1.49 -0.55 17.45
CA TRP A 39 -1.67 0.77 16.87
C TRP A 39 -0.78 1.01 15.65
N HIS A 40 0.43 0.43 15.63
CA HIS A 40 1.33 0.55 14.49
C HIS A 40 0.83 -0.22 13.26
N ALA A 41 0.22 -1.39 13.44
CA ALA A 41 -0.42 -2.12 12.35
C ALA A 41 -1.59 -1.32 11.76
N GLN A 42 -2.45 -0.76 12.60
CA GLN A 42 -3.57 0.05 12.15
C GLN A 42 -3.13 1.33 11.45
N LEU A 43 -2.14 2.04 12.02
CA LEU A 43 -1.60 3.27 11.44
C LEU A 43 -0.91 2.99 10.09
N SER A 44 -0.15 1.90 9.97
CA SER A 44 0.46 1.49 8.70
C SER A 44 -0.59 1.32 7.59
N LEU A 45 -1.65 0.56 7.85
CA LEU A 45 -2.72 0.34 6.86
C LEU A 45 -3.44 1.64 6.49
N ASN A 46 -3.77 2.47 7.49
CA ASN A 46 -4.46 3.73 7.27
C ASN A 46 -3.61 4.71 6.44
N LEU A 47 -2.31 4.81 6.72
CA LEU A 47 -1.39 5.65 5.95
C LEU A 47 -1.21 5.15 4.52
N ALA A 48 -1.14 3.83 4.30
CA ALA A 48 -1.03 3.26 2.96
C ALA A 48 -2.25 3.60 2.11
N MET A 49 -3.46 3.44 2.68
CA MET A 49 -4.72 3.73 2.00
C MET A 49 -4.91 5.23 1.78
N LEU A 50 -4.66 6.05 2.80
CA LEU A 50 -4.84 7.50 2.70
C LEU A 50 -3.81 8.11 1.75
N GLY A 51 -2.55 7.71 1.80
CA GLY A 51 -1.51 8.18 0.88
C GLY A 51 -1.80 7.81 -0.57
N SER A 52 -2.31 6.61 -0.81
CA SER A 52 -2.79 6.20 -2.14
C SER A 52 -4.00 7.03 -2.58
N LEU A 53 -4.94 7.29 -1.67
CA LEU A 53 -6.12 8.12 -1.94
C LEU A 53 -5.73 9.55 -2.31
N THR A 54 -4.77 10.18 -1.61
CA THR A 54 -4.36 11.55 -1.96
C THR A 54 -3.73 11.63 -3.36
N ILE A 55 -2.99 10.60 -3.79
CA ILE A 55 -2.47 10.50 -5.16
C ILE A 55 -3.63 10.39 -6.17
N VAL A 56 -4.63 9.55 -5.89
CA VAL A 56 -5.83 9.43 -6.74
C VAL A 56 -6.58 10.77 -6.81
N VAL A 57 -6.72 11.48 -5.69
CA VAL A 57 -7.31 12.83 -5.64
C VAL A 57 -6.54 13.79 -6.53
N ALA A 58 -5.19 13.77 -6.50
CA ALA A 58 -4.38 14.58 -7.40
C ALA A 58 -4.75 14.32 -8.87
N HIS A 59 -4.81 13.05 -9.28
CA HIS A 59 -5.17 12.65 -10.63
C HIS A 59 -6.61 13.04 -11.03
N HIS A 60 -7.56 12.91 -10.12
CA HIS A 60 -8.95 13.29 -10.38
C HIS A 60 -9.13 14.81 -10.45
N MET A 61 -8.49 15.60 -9.58
CA MET A 61 -8.70 17.04 -9.54
C MET A 61 -8.16 17.79 -10.76
N TYR A 62 -7.03 17.34 -11.34
CA TYR A 62 -6.49 17.98 -12.54
C TYR A 62 -7.30 17.64 -13.80
N SER A 63 -7.86 16.42 -13.88
CA SER A 63 -8.61 15.94 -15.04
C SER A 63 -10.12 16.22 -14.97
N MET A 64 -10.67 16.36 -13.77
CA MET A 64 -12.07 16.70 -13.50
C MET A 64 -12.12 17.85 -12.48
N PRO A 65 -11.85 19.11 -12.90
CA PRO A 65 -11.80 20.27 -12.01
C PRO A 65 -13.13 20.47 -11.26
N PRO A 66 -13.18 20.29 -9.92
CA PRO A 66 -14.45 20.29 -9.19
C PRO A 66 -14.92 21.70 -8.79
N TYR A 67 -14.07 22.73 -8.97
CA TYR A 67 -14.36 24.10 -8.56
C TYR A 67 -14.51 25.04 -9.77
N PRO A 68 -15.46 26.00 -9.74
CA PRO A 68 -15.60 27.01 -10.78
C PRO A 68 -14.30 27.79 -11.01
N TYR A 69 -13.98 28.08 -12.28
CA TYR A 69 -12.78 28.82 -12.72
C TYR A 69 -11.42 28.17 -12.42
N LEU A 70 -11.39 27.00 -11.77
CA LEU A 70 -10.15 26.28 -11.46
C LEU A 70 -9.44 25.76 -12.73
N ALA A 71 -10.20 25.34 -13.75
CA ALA A 71 -9.64 24.78 -14.98
C ALA A 71 -8.75 25.77 -15.75
N THR A 72 -9.03 27.07 -15.60
CA THR A 72 -8.27 28.16 -16.26
C THR A 72 -7.16 28.73 -15.39
N ASP A 73 -7.17 28.44 -14.09
CA ASP A 73 -6.10 28.83 -13.18
C ASP A 73 -5.02 27.73 -13.12
N TYR A 74 -4.07 27.83 -14.06
CA TYR A 74 -2.99 26.85 -14.20
C TYR A 74 -2.06 26.79 -12.99
N GLY A 75 -1.87 27.91 -12.29
CA GLY A 75 -1.03 27.95 -11.10
C GLY A 75 -1.62 27.09 -10.00
N THR A 76 -2.91 27.30 -9.71
CA THR A 76 -3.62 26.52 -8.69
C THR A 76 -3.71 25.03 -9.05
N GLN A 77 -3.96 24.69 -10.33
CA GLN A 77 -3.97 23.29 -10.78
C GLN A 77 -2.63 22.58 -10.55
N LEU A 78 -1.51 23.20 -10.97
CA LEU A 78 -0.18 22.63 -10.79
C LEU A 78 0.16 22.49 -9.30
N SER A 79 -0.13 23.52 -8.50
CA SER A 79 0.12 23.50 -7.06
C SER A 79 -0.69 22.43 -6.34
N LEU A 80 -2.00 22.29 -6.63
CA LEU A 80 -2.84 21.27 -5.99
C LEU A 80 -2.41 19.86 -6.37
N PHE A 81 -2.08 19.62 -7.65
CA PHE A 81 -1.59 18.32 -8.11
C PHE A 81 -0.30 17.94 -7.39
N THR A 82 0.71 18.80 -7.46
CA THR A 82 2.02 18.53 -6.82
C THR A 82 1.90 18.38 -5.31
N HIS A 83 1.09 19.21 -4.64
CA HIS A 83 0.84 19.12 -3.21
C HIS A 83 0.28 17.75 -2.79
N HIS A 84 -0.77 17.27 -3.45
CA HIS A 84 -1.40 15.98 -3.11
C HIS A 84 -0.51 14.78 -3.47
N MET A 85 0.26 14.87 -4.55
CA MET A 85 1.27 13.86 -4.92
C MET A 85 2.35 13.73 -3.83
N TRP A 86 2.89 14.86 -3.35
CA TRP A 86 3.92 14.85 -2.31
C TRP A 86 3.40 14.33 -0.97
N ILE A 87 2.23 14.81 -0.52
CA ILE A 87 1.59 14.28 0.69
C ILE A 87 1.38 12.77 0.57
N GLY A 88 0.90 12.30 -0.59
CA GLY A 88 0.68 10.88 -0.82
C GLY A 88 1.96 10.06 -0.71
N GLY A 89 3.05 10.53 -1.32
CA GLY A 89 4.37 9.92 -1.19
C GLY A 89 4.84 9.82 0.26
N PHE A 90 4.72 10.91 1.04
CA PHE A 90 5.10 10.91 2.45
C PHE A 90 4.29 9.92 3.29
N LEU A 91 2.96 9.85 3.08
CA LEU A 91 2.11 8.94 3.82
C LEU A 91 2.39 7.47 3.44
N ILE A 92 2.63 7.15 2.17
CA ILE A 92 2.98 5.78 1.74
C ILE A 92 4.32 5.33 2.34
N VAL A 93 5.34 6.20 2.37
CA VAL A 93 6.62 5.89 3.02
C VAL A 93 6.43 5.73 4.54
N GLY A 94 5.62 6.60 5.16
CA GLY A 94 5.24 6.47 6.58
C GLY A 94 4.51 5.16 6.89
N ALA A 95 3.70 4.66 5.96
CA ALA A 95 3.03 3.37 6.09
C ALA A 95 4.04 2.22 6.16
N ALA A 96 5.04 2.22 5.29
CA ALA A 96 6.12 1.23 5.31
C ALA A 96 6.97 1.33 6.60
N ALA A 97 7.23 2.54 7.08
CA ALA A 97 7.93 2.74 8.35
C ALA A 97 7.15 2.14 9.53
N HIS A 98 5.84 2.39 9.62
CA HIS A 98 5.01 1.81 10.68
C HIS A 98 4.80 0.31 10.54
N ALA A 99 4.79 -0.24 9.32
CA ALA A 99 4.81 -1.69 9.10
C ALA A 99 6.09 -2.31 9.68
N ALA A 100 7.25 -1.70 9.43
CA ALA A 100 8.51 -2.17 10.00
C ALA A 100 8.55 -2.06 11.53
N ILE A 101 8.02 -0.97 12.10
CA ILE A 101 7.91 -0.82 13.56
C ILE A 101 7.01 -1.91 14.16
N PHE A 102 5.86 -2.18 13.53
CA PHE A 102 4.99 -3.28 13.91
C PHE A 102 5.73 -4.63 13.90
N MET A 103 6.48 -4.92 12.83
CA MET A 103 7.25 -6.17 12.71
C MET A 103 8.33 -6.35 13.79
N VAL A 104 8.87 -5.25 14.32
CA VAL A 104 9.91 -5.29 15.37
C VAL A 104 9.32 -5.36 16.77
N ARG A 105 8.22 -4.64 17.03
CA ARG A 105 7.71 -4.45 18.40
C ARG A 105 6.53 -5.34 18.76
N ASP A 106 5.59 -5.49 17.84
CA ASP A 106 4.25 -6.02 18.15
C ASP A 106 3.99 -7.37 17.45
N TYR A 107 4.87 -7.79 16.53
CA TYR A 107 4.78 -9.09 15.88
C TYR A 107 5.34 -10.20 16.78
N ASP A 108 4.51 -11.20 17.07
CA ASP A 108 4.89 -12.38 17.83
C ASP A 108 4.84 -13.64 16.96
N PRO A 109 5.97 -14.30 16.64
CA PRO A 109 5.99 -15.50 15.81
C PRO A 109 5.40 -16.73 16.49
N THR A 110 5.30 -16.76 17.82
CA THR A 110 4.84 -17.95 18.56
C THR A 110 3.34 -18.17 18.46
N THR A 111 2.57 -17.07 18.36
CA THR A 111 1.11 -17.13 18.15
C THR A 111 0.72 -17.20 16.68
N ARG A 112 1.67 -16.99 15.75
CA ARG A 112 1.43 -16.79 14.30
C ARG A 112 2.06 -17.87 13.45
N CYS A 113 1.54 -19.08 13.60
CA CYS A 113 2.00 -20.23 12.83
C CYS A 113 1.13 -20.44 11.57
N ASN A 114 1.78 -20.39 10.41
CA ASN A 114 1.20 -20.75 9.11
C ASN A 114 -0.02 -19.94 8.67
N ASP A 115 -0.16 -18.71 9.16
CA ASP A 115 -1.06 -17.70 8.60
C ASP A 115 -0.45 -17.02 7.36
N LEU A 116 -1.16 -16.06 6.76
CA LEU A 116 -0.68 -15.35 5.58
C LEU A 116 0.63 -14.59 5.82
N LEU A 117 0.78 -13.93 6.97
CA LEU A 117 1.94 -13.09 7.26
C LEU A 117 3.19 -13.93 7.46
N ASP A 118 3.09 -15.01 8.25
CA ASP A 118 4.17 -15.97 8.44
C ASP A 118 4.60 -16.60 7.10
N ARG A 119 3.64 -16.96 6.25
CA ARG A 119 3.95 -17.51 4.93
C ARG A 119 4.75 -16.53 4.09
N VAL A 120 4.34 -15.26 3.99
CA VAL A 120 5.08 -14.21 3.26
C VAL A 120 6.52 -14.11 3.74
N LEU A 121 6.73 -14.13 5.06
CA LEU A 121 8.07 -14.06 5.66
C LEU A 121 8.94 -15.27 5.31
N ARG A 122 8.35 -16.47 5.23
CA ARG A 122 9.07 -17.71 4.90
C ARG A 122 9.63 -17.78 3.48
N HIS A 123 9.12 -16.98 2.55
CA HIS A 123 9.64 -16.89 1.18
C HIS A 123 10.04 -15.45 0.80
N ARG A 124 10.39 -14.63 1.80
CA ARG A 124 10.80 -13.23 1.58
C ARG A 124 11.96 -13.09 0.59
N ASP A 125 12.92 -14.01 0.59
CA ASP A 125 14.08 -13.94 -0.31
C ASP A 125 13.67 -14.11 -1.77
N ALA A 126 12.65 -14.94 -2.04
CA ALA A 126 12.07 -15.08 -3.37
C ALA A 126 11.35 -13.78 -3.79
N ILE A 127 10.56 -13.18 -2.90
CA ILE A 127 9.86 -11.91 -3.18
C ILE A 127 10.86 -10.80 -3.50
N ILE A 128 11.89 -10.63 -2.65
CA ILE A 128 12.89 -9.56 -2.79
C ILE A 128 13.75 -9.77 -4.05
N SER A 129 14.16 -11.00 -4.35
CA SER A 129 14.95 -11.28 -5.57
C SER A 129 14.17 -11.02 -6.86
N HIS A 130 12.89 -11.39 -6.91
CA HIS A 130 12.04 -11.10 -8.08
C HIS A 130 11.80 -9.60 -8.23
N LEU A 131 11.52 -8.89 -7.13
CA LEU A 131 11.36 -7.43 -7.18
C LEU A 131 12.65 -6.73 -7.62
N ASN A 132 13.81 -7.19 -7.14
CA ASN A 132 15.12 -6.68 -7.58
C ASN A 132 15.31 -6.86 -9.09
N TRP A 133 15.03 -8.05 -9.61
CA TRP A 133 15.10 -8.31 -11.05
C TRP A 133 14.17 -7.38 -11.85
N VAL A 134 12.92 -7.18 -11.40
CA VAL A 134 11.98 -6.25 -12.06
C VAL A 134 12.51 -4.82 -12.06
N CYS A 135 13.06 -4.34 -10.93
CA CYS A 135 13.63 -2.99 -10.84
C CYS A 135 14.79 -2.78 -11.83
N ILE A 136 15.70 -3.76 -11.94
CA ILE A 136 16.80 -3.73 -12.91
C ILE A 136 16.26 -3.73 -14.34
N PHE A 137 15.32 -4.63 -14.64
CA PHE A 137 14.70 -4.73 -15.96
C PHE A 137 14.04 -3.41 -16.37
N LEU A 138 13.20 -2.83 -15.51
CA LEU A 138 12.54 -1.56 -15.77
C LEU A 138 13.55 -0.42 -15.93
N GLY A 139 14.63 -0.38 -15.14
CA GLY A 139 15.69 0.61 -15.30
C GLY A 139 16.33 0.59 -16.69
N PHE A 140 16.73 -0.59 -17.17
CA PHE A 140 17.31 -0.75 -18.51
C PHE A 140 16.31 -0.43 -19.64
N HIS A 141 15.05 -0.82 -19.48
CA HIS A 141 14.03 -0.71 -20.54
C HIS A 141 13.18 0.56 -20.46
N SER A 142 13.47 1.48 -19.54
CA SER A 142 12.87 2.82 -19.50
C SER A 142 13.95 3.89 -19.61
N PHE A 143 14.76 4.07 -18.57
CA PHE A 143 15.83 5.07 -18.55
C PHE A 143 16.91 4.80 -19.61
N GLY A 144 17.24 3.52 -19.86
CA GLY A 144 18.21 3.16 -20.90
C GLY A 144 17.79 3.60 -22.32
N LEU A 145 16.48 3.69 -22.60
CA LEU A 145 15.99 4.20 -23.89
C LEU A 145 16.26 5.70 -24.06
N TYR A 146 16.19 6.48 -22.98
CA TYR A 146 16.54 7.91 -23.03
C TYR A 146 18.02 8.10 -23.36
N ILE A 147 18.92 7.34 -22.70
CA ILE A 147 20.36 7.39 -23.01
C ILE A 147 20.63 6.96 -24.46
N HIS A 148 19.96 5.92 -24.94
CA HIS A 148 20.07 5.48 -26.33
C HIS A 148 19.67 6.59 -27.30
N ASN A 149 18.51 7.22 -27.08
CA ASN A 149 18.03 8.32 -27.91
C ASN A 149 19.00 9.51 -27.91
N ASP A 150 19.48 9.92 -26.74
CA ASP A 150 20.45 11.01 -26.62
C ASP A 150 21.72 10.69 -27.43
N THR A 151 22.24 9.46 -27.30
CA THR A 151 23.44 9.01 -28.02
C THR A 151 23.25 9.01 -29.54
N MET A 152 22.08 8.56 -30.03
CA MET A 152 21.77 8.51 -31.46
C MET A 152 21.45 9.91 -32.04
N SER A 153 20.98 10.85 -31.22
CA SER A 153 20.62 12.21 -31.66
C SER A 153 21.81 13.15 -31.81
N VAL A 154 22.97 12.80 -31.25
CA VAL A 154 24.21 13.60 -31.29
C VAL A 154 24.99 13.43 -32.62
N THR A 155 24.46 12.67 -33.57
CA THR A 155 24.98 12.50 -34.94
C THR A 155 24.03 13.03 -35.98
#